data_AF-A0A5P8JVL9-F1
#
_entry.id   AF-A0A5P8JVL9-F1
#
_cell.length_a   1.000
_cell.length_b   1.000
_cell.length_c   1.000
_cell.angle_alpha   90.00
_cell.angle_beta   90.00
_cell.angle_gamma   90.00
#
_symmetry.space_group_name_H-M   'P 1'
#
loop_
_entity.id
_entity.type
_entity.pdbx_description
1 polymer ?
#
loop_
_entity_poly.entity_id
_entity_poly.type
_entity_poly.pdbx_seq_one_letter_code
_entity_poly.pdbx_strand_id
1 'polypeptide(L)'
;MAYDPSNTLTFGSDSAPHQLWGILNLGCPDTRDWFNANIADIEAAIAAGHLQAHWQFWSKQKVSLVNGGIANGYIAYAHPNDAWTFVKAVFADQDALNAAEDVPTYLEATYHVQRHPQAELIDAQVAEAVVAAGITSVPTITYDGQAYFDDSLAEMPTIE
;
A
#
# COMPACT_ATOMS: atom_id res chain seq x y z
N MET A 1 9.45 4.88 -10.76
CA MET A 1 8.57 3.71 -10.98
C MET A 1 7.65 4.03 -12.14
N ALA A 2 7.23 3.04 -12.92
CA ALA A 2 6.23 3.26 -13.96
C ALA A 2 4.84 3.18 -13.34
N TYR A 3 3.97 4.15 -13.65
CA TYR A 3 2.57 4.14 -13.25
C TYR A 3 1.78 3.14 -14.08
N ASP A 4 1.06 2.24 -13.40
CA ASP A 4 0.09 1.34 -14.01
C ASP A 4 -1.18 1.29 -13.12
N PRO A 5 -2.33 1.80 -13.61
CA PRO A 5 -3.56 1.83 -12.83
C PRO A 5 -4.12 0.43 -12.51
N SER A 6 -3.65 -0.63 -13.18
CA SER A 6 -4.08 -2.00 -12.89
C SER A 6 -3.48 -2.57 -11.59
N ASN A 7 -2.41 -1.94 -11.06
CA ASN A 7 -1.70 -2.40 -9.88
C ASN A 7 -1.29 -1.27 -8.91
N THR A 8 -1.77 -0.04 -9.15
CA THR A 8 -1.40 1.14 -8.37
C THR A 8 -2.64 1.95 -8.01
N LEU A 9 -2.91 2.15 -6.72
CA LEU A 9 -3.93 3.12 -6.29
C LEU A 9 -3.32 4.52 -6.38
N THR A 10 -3.94 5.40 -7.17
CA THR A 10 -3.45 6.77 -7.35
C THR A 10 -4.50 7.78 -6.93
N PHE A 11 -4.06 8.78 -6.16
CA PHE A 11 -4.89 9.85 -5.64
C PHE A 11 -4.20 11.20 -5.85
N GLY A 12 -4.99 12.26 -6.04
CA GLY A 12 -4.48 13.60 -6.32
C GLY A 12 -4.43 13.93 -7.81
N SER A 13 -4.08 15.19 -8.10
CA SER A 13 -4.01 15.71 -9.47
C SER A 13 -2.71 15.31 -10.16
N ASP A 14 -2.74 14.99 -11.45
CA ASP A 14 -1.53 14.83 -12.28
C ASP A 14 -0.68 16.11 -12.35
N SER A 15 -1.27 17.26 -11.99
CA SER A 15 -0.60 18.56 -11.93
C SER A 15 -0.11 18.94 -10.53
N ALA A 16 -0.21 18.04 -9.54
CA ALA A 16 0.26 18.32 -8.19
C ALA A 16 1.79 18.57 -8.21
N PRO A 17 2.29 19.54 -7.43
CA PRO A 17 3.72 19.88 -7.42
C PRO A 17 4.61 18.79 -6.82
N HIS A 18 4.06 17.92 -5.95
CA HIS A 18 4.80 16.86 -5.28
C HIS A 18 4.25 15.47 -5.61
N GLN A 19 5.12 14.47 -5.58
CA GLN A 19 4.74 13.06 -5.76
C GLN A 19 5.23 12.19 -4.61
N LEU A 20 4.34 11.30 -4.16
CA LEU A 20 4.65 10.25 -3.19
C LEU A 20 4.34 8.87 -3.79
N TRP A 21 5.27 7.94 -3.63
CA TRP A 21 5.08 6.53 -3.96
C TRP A 21 5.29 5.68 -2.72
N GLY A 22 4.30 4.87 -2.35
CA GLY A 22 4.40 3.93 -1.25
C GLY A 22 4.39 2.49 -1.74
N ILE A 23 5.42 1.72 -1.37
CA ILE A 23 5.44 0.26 -1.45
C ILE A 23 5.14 -0.31 -0.07
N LEU A 24 3.96 -0.89 0.09
CA LEU A 24 3.40 -1.30 1.37
C LEU A 24 3.14 -2.81 1.42
N ASN A 25 2.91 -3.36 2.62
CA ASN A 25 2.34 -4.70 2.79
C ASN A 25 1.28 -4.67 3.89
N LEU A 26 0.08 -5.20 3.62
CA LEU A 26 -1.07 -5.13 4.53
C LEU A 26 -0.88 -5.90 5.85
N GLY A 27 0.11 -6.79 5.96
CA GLY A 27 0.42 -7.56 7.17
C GLY A 27 1.66 -7.07 7.92
N CYS A 28 2.32 -6.01 7.45
CA CYS A 28 3.52 -5.48 8.09
C CYS A 28 3.17 -4.46 9.20
N PRO A 29 3.58 -4.68 10.47
CA PRO A 29 3.36 -3.72 11.55
C PRO A 29 4.02 -2.35 11.30
N ASP A 30 5.26 -2.33 10.82
CA ASP A 30 5.96 -1.07 10.52
C ASP A 30 5.23 -0.28 9.41
N THR A 31 4.64 -0.99 8.44
CA THR A 31 3.81 -0.37 7.40
C THR A 31 2.54 0.23 8.00
N ARG A 32 1.85 -0.50 8.89
CA ARG A 32 0.65 -0.01 9.58
C ARG A 32 0.96 1.22 10.41
N ASP A 33 2.02 1.17 11.21
CA ASP A 33 2.36 2.23 12.16
C ASP A 33 2.75 3.51 11.39
N TRP A 34 3.56 3.39 10.34
CA TRP A 34 3.85 4.51 9.44
C TRP A 34 2.58 5.04 8.77
N PHE A 35 1.75 4.16 8.22
CA PHE A 35 0.52 4.55 7.53
C PHE A 35 -0.41 5.33 8.46
N ASN A 36 -0.71 4.79 9.64
CA ASN A 36 -1.60 5.42 10.61
C ASN A 36 -1.07 6.78 11.11
N ALA A 37 0.25 6.93 11.22
CA ALA A 37 0.86 8.19 11.63
C ALA A 37 0.79 9.28 10.55
N ASN A 38 0.76 8.93 9.26
CA ASN A 38 0.94 9.89 8.17
C ASN A 38 -0.30 10.07 7.28
N ILE A 39 -1.25 9.13 7.29
CA ILE A 39 -2.28 9.10 6.23
C ILE A 39 -3.25 10.28 6.26
N ALA A 40 -3.54 10.83 7.44
CA ALA A 40 -4.40 12.01 7.56
C ALA A 40 -3.78 13.24 6.88
N ASP A 41 -2.48 13.47 7.09
CA ASP A 41 -1.75 14.58 6.47
C ASP A 41 -1.60 14.38 4.95
N ILE A 42 -1.34 13.13 4.53
CA ILE A 42 -1.29 12.76 3.11
C ILE A 42 -2.64 13.02 2.42
N GLU A 43 -3.75 12.58 3.02
CA GLU A 43 -5.09 12.82 2.48
C GLU A 43 -5.43 14.32 2.44
N ALA A 44 -4.98 15.09 3.45
CA ALA A 44 -5.15 16.55 3.45
C ALA A 44 -4.35 17.24 2.34
N ALA A 45 -3.10 16.85 2.12
CA ALA A 45 -2.26 17.40 1.04
C ALA A 45 -2.78 17.05 -0.36
N ILE A 46 -3.30 15.83 -0.53
CA ILE A 46 -4.01 15.42 -1.75
C ILE A 46 -5.23 16.32 -1.98
N ALA A 47 -6.05 16.54 -0.94
CA ALA A 47 -7.25 17.37 -1.04
C ALA A 47 -6.93 18.85 -1.31
N ALA A 48 -5.80 19.35 -0.82
CA ALA A 48 -5.27 20.68 -1.11
C ALA A 48 -4.69 20.81 -2.53
N GLY A 49 -4.50 19.69 -3.25
CA GLY A 49 -3.91 19.67 -4.59
C GLY A 49 -2.38 19.78 -4.61
N HIS A 50 -1.74 19.59 -3.46
CA HIS A 50 -0.28 19.68 -3.32
C HIS A 50 0.42 18.35 -3.64
N LEU A 51 -0.28 17.24 -3.47
CA LEU A 51 0.30 15.90 -3.59
C LEU A 51 -0.46 15.02 -4.60
N GLN A 52 0.29 14.29 -5.42
CA GLN A 52 -0.16 13.06 -6.06
C GLN A 52 0.48 11.86 -5.36
N ALA A 53 -0.32 10.92 -4.88
CA ALA A 53 0.15 9.74 -4.17
C ALA A 53 -0.17 8.46 -4.95
N HIS A 54 0.80 7.55 -5.00
CA HIS A 54 0.74 6.26 -5.68
C HIS A 54 1.04 5.14 -4.69
N TRP A 55 0.17 4.13 -4.60
CA TRP A 55 0.31 3.03 -3.65
C TRP A 55 0.33 1.68 -4.35
N GLN A 56 1.40 0.92 -4.13
CA GLN A 56 1.54 -0.46 -4.58
C GLN A 56 1.74 -1.37 -3.37
N PHE A 57 1.21 -2.59 -3.45
CA PHE A 57 1.16 -3.52 -2.33
C PHE A 57 1.98 -4.77 -2.66
N TRP A 58 3.14 -4.89 -2.03
CA TRP A 58 4.08 -5.95 -2.33
C TRP A 58 3.86 -7.17 -1.44
N SER A 59 3.52 -8.29 -2.08
CA SER A 59 3.43 -9.62 -1.46
C SER A 59 4.82 -10.23 -1.23
N LYS A 60 5.64 -9.54 -0.41
CA LYS A 60 7.01 -9.91 -0.06
C LYS A 60 7.07 -11.32 0.54
N GLN A 61 7.97 -12.15 0.02
CA GLN A 61 8.18 -13.53 0.46
C GLN A 61 8.89 -13.60 1.83
N LYS A 62 8.16 -13.31 2.91
CA LYS A 62 8.61 -13.41 4.30
C LYS A 62 7.46 -14.01 5.12
N VAL A 63 7.74 -15.01 5.96
CA VAL A 63 6.73 -15.72 6.77
C VAL A 63 5.83 -14.76 7.54
N SER A 64 6.41 -13.73 8.17
CA SER A 64 5.65 -12.75 8.95
C SER A 64 4.74 -11.82 8.12
N LEU A 65 4.83 -11.87 6.79
CA LEU A 65 4.09 -10.99 5.86
C LEU A 65 3.13 -11.76 4.95
N VAL A 66 3.04 -13.08 5.09
CA VAL A 66 2.28 -13.94 4.17
C VAL A 66 0.78 -13.60 4.19
N ASN A 67 0.20 -13.35 5.38
CA ASN A 67 -1.21 -12.98 5.51
C ASN A 67 -1.48 -11.63 4.84
N GLY A 68 -0.56 -10.67 4.97
CA GLY A 68 -0.58 -9.42 4.23
C GLY A 68 -0.52 -9.60 2.72
N GLY A 69 0.36 -10.49 2.24
CA GLY A 69 0.44 -10.83 0.82
C GLY A 69 -0.87 -11.43 0.29
N ILE A 70 -1.53 -12.30 1.06
CA ILE A 70 -2.85 -12.83 0.69
C ILE A 70 -3.88 -11.70 0.62
N ALA A 71 -3.88 -10.78 1.59
CA ALA A 71 -4.81 -9.65 1.65
C ALA A 71 -4.62 -8.66 0.48
N ASN A 72 -3.39 -8.47 -0.01
CA ASN A 72 -3.13 -7.63 -1.19
C ASN A 72 -3.93 -8.11 -2.41
N GLY A 73 -4.18 -9.42 -2.53
CA GLY A 73 -4.98 -10.01 -3.60
C GLY A 73 -6.47 -9.64 -3.59
N TYR A 74 -6.96 -8.92 -2.57
CA TYR A 74 -8.34 -8.45 -2.45
C TYR A 74 -8.49 -6.95 -2.77
N ILE A 75 -7.38 -6.28 -3.12
CA ILE A 75 -7.41 -4.85 -3.46
C ILE A 75 -8.05 -4.66 -4.85
N ALA A 76 -9.16 -3.94 -4.88
CA ALA A 76 -9.92 -3.67 -6.11
C ALA A 76 -9.43 -2.39 -6.82
N TYR A 77 -8.30 -2.46 -7.51
CA TYR A 77 -7.68 -1.28 -8.17
C TYR A 77 -8.61 -0.53 -9.15
N ALA A 78 -9.58 -1.22 -9.77
CA ALA A 78 -10.59 -0.61 -10.63
C ALA A 78 -11.60 0.30 -9.86
N HIS A 79 -11.66 0.18 -8.53
CA HIS A 79 -12.52 0.92 -7.62
C HIS A 79 -11.66 1.56 -6.51
N PRO A 80 -10.85 2.59 -6.82
CA PRO A 80 -9.79 3.06 -5.93
C PRO A 80 -10.28 3.54 -4.57
N ASN A 81 -11.47 4.16 -4.47
CA ASN A 81 -12.04 4.59 -3.19
C ASN A 81 -12.46 3.41 -2.30
N ASP A 82 -13.02 2.35 -2.89
CA ASP A 82 -13.43 1.14 -2.17
C ASP A 82 -12.18 0.36 -1.73
N ALA A 83 -11.21 0.22 -2.63
CA ALA A 83 -9.91 -0.37 -2.34
C ALA A 83 -9.20 0.38 -1.20
N TRP A 84 -9.25 1.71 -1.19
CA TRP A 84 -8.65 2.50 -0.13
C TRP A 84 -9.37 2.34 1.20
N THR A 85 -10.69 2.26 1.19
CA THR A 85 -11.49 1.96 2.38
C THR A 85 -11.12 0.59 2.95
N PHE A 86 -10.97 -0.42 2.08
CA PHE A 86 -10.49 -1.75 2.46
C PHE A 86 -9.08 -1.71 3.06
N VAL A 87 -8.12 -1.03 2.41
CA VAL A 87 -6.74 -0.90 2.92
C VAL A 87 -6.72 -0.28 4.32
N LYS A 88 -7.46 0.81 4.53
CA LYS A 88 -7.56 1.47 5.85
C LYS A 88 -8.16 0.55 6.91
N ALA A 89 -9.23 -0.17 6.56
CA ALA A 89 -9.87 -1.12 7.48
C ALA A 89 -8.91 -2.28 7.85
N VAL A 90 -8.19 -2.83 6.86
CA VAL A 90 -7.21 -3.89 7.10
C VAL A 90 -6.05 -3.42 7.99
N PHE A 91 -5.55 -2.20 7.82
CA PHE A 91 -4.52 -1.67 8.71
C PHE A 91 -5.05 -1.44 10.14
N ALA A 92 -6.31 -1.02 10.30
CA ALA A 92 -6.93 -0.87 11.61
C ALA A 92 -7.06 -2.22 12.35
N ASP A 93 -7.39 -3.29 11.62
CA ASP A 93 -7.60 -4.65 12.16
C ASP A 93 -6.43 -5.61 11.84
N GLN A 94 -5.22 -5.07 11.63
CA GLN A 94 -4.09 -5.86 11.12
C GLN A 94 -3.68 -7.01 12.05
N ASP A 95 -3.80 -6.85 13.37
CA ASP A 95 -3.46 -7.91 14.32
C ASP A 95 -4.39 -9.12 14.13
N ALA A 96 -5.68 -8.88 13.83
CA ALA A 96 -6.64 -9.94 13.53
C ALA A 96 -6.35 -10.61 12.17
N LEU A 97 -5.96 -9.83 11.15
CA LEU A 97 -5.47 -10.39 9.87
C LEU A 97 -4.27 -11.32 10.09
N ASN A 98 -3.29 -10.87 10.88
CA ASN A 98 -2.06 -11.61 11.12
C ASN A 98 -2.26 -12.84 12.03
N ALA A 99 -3.31 -12.85 12.84
CA ALA A 99 -3.69 -14.00 13.67
C ALA A 99 -4.61 -15.00 12.93
N ALA A 100 -5.18 -14.64 11.77
CA ALA A 100 -6.10 -15.50 11.05
C ALA A 100 -5.40 -16.75 10.49
N GLU A 101 -5.98 -17.93 10.77
CA GLU A 101 -5.53 -19.21 10.21
C GLU A 101 -5.98 -19.37 8.75
N ASP A 102 -7.22 -18.93 8.43
CA ASP A 102 -7.79 -18.89 7.09
C ASP A 102 -8.05 -17.43 6.69
N VAL A 103 -7.03 -16.82 6.11
CA VAL A 103 -7.06 -15.41 5.69
C VAL A 103 -8.14 -15.12 4.65
N PRO A 104 -8.33 -15.92 3.57
CA PRO A 104 -9.44 -15.72 2.64
C PRO A 104 -10.81 -15.65 3.33
N THR A 105 -11.15 -16.65 4.15
CA THR A 105 -12.44 -16.67 4.86
C THR A 105 -12.60 -15.47 5.79
N TYR A 106 -11.53 -15.09 6.50
CA TYR A 106 -11.53 -13.90 7.35
C TYR A 106 -11.83 -12.62 6.55
N LEU A 107 -11.16 -12.42 5.41
CA LEU A 107 -11.31 -11.21 4.59
C LEU A 107 -12.72 -11.10 4.00
N GLU A 108 -13.24 -12.18 3.44
CA GLU A 108 -14.58 -12.22 2.83
C GLU A 108 -15.68 -12.00 3.88
N ALA A 109 -15.54 -12.59 5.06
CA ALA A 109 -16.53 -12.45 6.14
C ALA A 109 -16.50 -11.06 6.78
N THR A 110 -15.31 -10.47 6.97
CA THR A 110 -15.12 -9.23 7.73
C THR A 110 -15.37 -8.00 6.88
N TYR A 111 -14.85 -7.99 5.64
CA TYR A 111 -14.88 -6.80 4.77
C TYR A 111 -15.84 -6.96 3.57
N HIS A 112 -16.49 -8.11 3.43
CA HIS A 112 -17.41 -8.40 2.31
C HIS A 112 -16.76 -8.19 0.93
N VAL A 113 -15.46 -8.45 0.85
CA VAL A 113 -14.65 -8.38 -0.37
C VAL A 113 -14.57 -9.74 -1.04
N GLN A 114 -14.11 -9.76 -2.29
CA GLN A 114 -13.77 -10.97 -3.01
C GLN A 114 -12.35 -10.85 -3.55
N ARG A 115 -11.66 -11.98 -3.68
CA ARG A 115 -10.33 -12.00 -4.25
C ARG A 115 -10.36 -11.51 -5.69
N HIS A 116 -9.44 -10.63 -6.05
CA HIS A 116 -9.36 -10.10 -7.40
C HIS A 116 -9.00 -11.22 -8.39
N PRO A 117 -9.69 -11.36 -9.54
CA PRO A 117 -9.41 -12.42 -10.51
C PRO A 117 -8.01 -12.40 -11.10
N GLN A 118 -7.33 -11.24 -11.06
CA GLN A 118 -5.97 -11.05 -11.56
C GLN A 118 -4.95 -10.85 -10.45
N ALA A 119 -5.27 -11.22 -9.20
CA ALA A 119 -4.38 -11.01 -8.06
C ALA A 119 -2.96 -11.55 -8.29
N GLU A 120 -2.82 -12.74 -8.86
CA GLU A 120 -1.51 -13.34 -9.19
C GLU A 120 -0.72 -12.51 -10.19
N LEU A 121 -1.39 -11.98 -11.22
CA LEU A 121 -0.74 -11.15 -12.24
C LEU A 121 -0.26 -9.83 -11.63
N ILE A 122 -1.13 -9.20 -10.83
CA ILE A 122 -0.82 -7.95 -10.13
C ILE A 122 0.36 -8.14 -9.17
N ASP A 123 0.34 -9.20 -8.35
CA ASP A 123 1.43 -9.55 -7.44
C ASP A 123 2.76 -9.71 -8.19
N ALA A 124 2.74 -10.40 -9.33
CA ALA A 124 3.94 -10.60 -10.15
C ALA A 124 4.47 -9.26 -10.73
N GLN A 125 3.58 -8.40 -11.22
CA GLN A 125 3.94 -7.09 -11.75
C GLN A 125 4.52 -6.16 -10.67
N VAL A 126 3.90 -6.13 -9.48
CA VAL A 126 4.43 -5.35 -8.35
C VAL A 126 5.78 -5.88 -7.92
N ALA A 127 5.95 -7.21 -7.83
CA ALA A 127 7.24 -7.81 -7.49
C ALA A 127 8.34 -7.46 -8.51
N GLU A 128 8.03 -7.50 -9.81
CA GLU A 128 8.97 -7.09 -10.87
C GLU A 128 9.35 -5.61 -10.73
N ALA A 129 8.38 -4.73 -10.51
CA ALA A 129 8.62 -3.29 -10.33
C ALA A 129 9.48 -2.99 -9.09
N VAL A 130 9.21 -3.67 -7.97
CA VAL A 130 9.99 -3.56 -6.72
C VAL A 130 11.44 -4.00 -6.94
N VAL A 131 11.66 -5.13 -7.60
CA VAL A 131 13.01 -5.63 -7.91
C VAL A 131 13.74 -4.68 -8.86
N ALA A 132 13.08 -4.21 -9.92
CA ALA A 132 13.66 -3.28 -10.88
C ALA A 132 14.03 -1.92 -10.23
N ALA A 133 13.29 -1.50 -9.20
CA ALA A 133 13.58 -0.30 -8.41
C ALA A 133 14.65 -0.51 -7.33
N GLY A 134 15.15 -1.74 -7.13
CA GLY A 134 16.14 -2.05 -6.09
C GLY A 134 15.58 -1.99 -4.66
N ILE A 135 14.26 -2.07 -4.50
CA ILE A 135 13.59 -1.99 -3.20
C ILE A 135 13.68 -3.34 -2.50
N THR A 136 14.04 -3.32 -1.21
CA THR A 136 14.29 -4.54 -0.43
C THR A 136 13.43 -4.65 0.83
N SER A 137 12.80 -3.56 1.30
CA SER A 137 11.98 -3.53 2.51
C SER A 137 10.63 -2.84 2.32
N VAL A 138 9.74 -3.05 3.30
CA VAL A 138 8.43 -2.38 3.40
C VAL A 138 8.30 -1.83 4.83
N PRO A 139 7.69 -0.66 5.03
CA PRO A 139 7.29 0.26 3.96
C PRO A 139 8.53 0.90 3.30
N THR A 140 8.46 1.13 2.00
CA THR A 140 9.40 2.03 1.29
C THR A 140 8.59 3.17 0.71
N ILE A 141 8.93 4.40 1.09
CA ILE A 141 8.25 5.61 0.67
C ILE A 141 9.21 6.42 -0.19
N THR A 142 8.80 6.78 -1.39
CA THR A 142 9.57 7.68 -2.27
C THR A 142 8.84 9.00 -2.36
N TYR A 143 9.45 10.07 -1.87
CA TYR A 143 8.92 11.43 -1.96
C TYR A 143 9.82 12.27 -2.87
N ASP A 144 9.24 12.83 -3.94
CA ASP A 144 9.97 13.59 -4.99
C ASP A 144 11.24 12.89 -5.50
N GLY A 145 11.16 11.56 -5.65
CA GLY A 145 12.25 10.72 -6.16
C GLY A 145 13.28 10.30 -5.11
N GLN A 146 13.21 10.79 -3.88
CA GLN A 146 14.04 10.33 -2.77
C GLN A 146 13.33 9.20 -2.01
N ALA A 147 13.99 8.05 -1.88
CA ALA A 147 13.47 6.90 -1.13
C ALA A 147 13.83 6.97 0.36
N TYR A 148 12.87 6.56 1.18
CA TYR A 148 12.90 6.48 2.64
C TYR A 148 12.37 5.10 3.06
N PHE A 149 13.16 4.37 3.83
CA PHE A 149 12.87 3.03 4.33
C PHE A 149 13.73 2.74 5.56
N ASP A 150 13.34 1.74 6.35
CA ASP A 150 13.99 1.39 7.62
C ASP A 150 14.18 2.65 8.49
N ASP A 151 15.39 2.89 9.01
CA ASP A 151 15.68 4.04 9.89
C ASP A 151 15.47 5.40 9.22
N SER A 152 15.57 5.49 7.89
CA SER A 152 15.41 6.76 7.17
C SER A 152 13.94 7.22 7.06
N LEU A 153 12.96 6.37 7.37
CA LEU A 153 11.54 6.78 7.40
C LEU A 153 11.28 7.95 8.35
N ALA A 154 12.03 8.03 9.45
CA ALA A 154 11.92 9.13 10.41
C ALA A 154 12.46 10.47 9.88
N GLU A 155 13.20 10.45 8.77
CA GLU A 155 13.79 11.63 8.13
C GLU A 155 12.93 12.16 6.96
N MET A 156 11.79 11.52 6.71
CA MET A 156 10.88 11.93 5.64
C MET A 156 10.40 13.36 5.88
N PRO A 157 10.39 14.22 4.84
CA PRO A 157 9.90 15.59 4.99
C PRO A 157 8.41 15.59 5.33
N THR A 158 7.99 16.64 6.03
CA THR A 158 6.57 16.94 6.20
C THR A 158 5.93 17.19 4.84
N ILE A 159 4.77 16.58 4.63
CA ILE A 159 3.97 16.77 3.42
C ILE A 159 3.09 17.99 3.68
N GLU A 160 3.38 19.09 2.99
CA GLU A 160 2.65 20.38 3.11
C GLU A 160 1.79 20.68 1.88
#